data_AF-A0A0F9S416-F1
#
_entry.id   AF-A0A0F9S416-F1
#
_cell.length_a   1.000
_cell.length_b   1.000
_cell.length_c   1.000
_cell.angle_alpha   90.00
_cell.angle_beta   90.00
_cell.angle_gamma   90.00
#
_symmetry.space_group_name_H-M   'P 1'
#
loop_
_entity.id
_entity.type
_entity.pdbx_description
1 polymer ?
#
loop_
_entity_poly.entity_id
_entity_poly.type
_entity_poly.pdbx_seq_one_letter_code
_entity_poly.pdbx_strand_id
1 'polypeptide(L)'
;MRTAYYLFTITIAIILLGQPWPTAKNATREHERIEVMATPVWISSNGDWGNTASWSTGSVPVSSDLVIFDGISSNRSVTGGLNQTGVNLAELQISPAYTGNIGLTGNPLVIDSLKVLHRGSGTLYWKAETDATRIRIDSPNLIAAAVLSGSSSGWRLAVKKGHVTCDDTVNNIRELRIMRDNAIVFVEKNGSTQIDSFVMTAGFCENNRGITGDDGTGVNRQAVVSGGLFVHQEGAVDFLRILGGNVEWNASELLGSALVGSGVLDLTKTGNAKQINELEIFPGADVFLTTQTAVGNTFDYREDIP
;
A
#
# COMPACT_ATOMS: atom_id res chain seq x y z
N MET A 1 -78.42 -1.29 -44.42
CA MET A 1 -79.21 -2.52 -44.61
C MET A 1 -78.41 -3.69 -44.04
N ARG A 2 -79.04 -4.43 -43.11
CA ARG A 2 -78.67 -5.76 -42.59
C ARG A 2 -77.34 -5.91 -41.83
N THR A 3 -77.47 -5.66 -40.54
CA THR A 3 -76.77 -6.25 -39.40
C THR A 3 -76.65 -7.78 -39.53
N ALA A 4 -75.42 -8.31 -39.41
CA ALA A 4 -75.16 -9.74 -39.23
C ALA A 4 -74.42 -9.94 -37.91
N TYR A 5 -75.12 -10.53 -36.95
CA TYR A 5 -74.58 -10.97 -35.66
C TYR A 5 -73.84 -12.29 -35.88
N TYR A 6 -72.53 -12.31 -35.63
CA TYR A 6 -71.79 -13.56 -35.47
C TYR A 6 -71.77 -13.97 -34.00
N LEU A 7 -72.53 -15.03 -33.71
CA LEU A 7 -72.59 -15.73 -32.45
C LEU A 7 -71.30 -16.55 -32.29
N PHE A 8 -70.38 -16.08 -31.44
CA PHE A 8 -69.17 -16.83 -31.09
C PHE A 8 -69.48 -17.70 -29.86
N THR A 9 -69.78 -18.97 -30.10
CA THR A 9 -69.94 -19.97 -29.04
C THR A 9 -68.55 -20.36 -28.53
N ILE A 10 -68.18 -19.87 -27.34
CA ILE A 10 -66.97 -20.31 -26.63
C ILE A 10 -67.31 -21.62 -25.91
N THR A 11 -66.87 -22.74 -26.47
CA THR A 11 -66.89 -24.03 -25.77
C THR A 11 -65.72 -24.06 -24.77
N ILE A 12 -66.02 -23.82 -23.50
CA ILE A 12 -65.09 -24.10 -22.39
C ILE A 12 -65.13 -25.62 -22.16
N ALA A 13 -64.19 -26.34 -22.75
CA ALA A 13 -63.92 -27.73 -22.40
C ALA A 13 -63.00 -27.74 -21.17
N ILE A 14 -63.59 -28.01 -20.01
CA ILE A 14 -62.92 -28.35 -18.76
C ILE A 14 -62.20 -29.69 -18.97
N ILE A 15 -60.89 -29.66 -19.21
CA ILE A 15 -59.99 -30.80 -18.99
C ILE A 15 -59.24 -30.50 -17.70
N LEU A 16 -59.84 -30.88 -16.58
CA LEU A 16 -59.27 -30.71 -15.24
C LEU A 16 -59.32 -32.02 -14.47
N LEU A 17 -58.85 -33.11 -15.08
CA LEU A 17 -58.64 -34.39 -14.38
C LEU A 17 -57.44 -35.09 -15.03
N GLY A 18 -56.22 -34.74 -14.60
CA GLY A 18 -55.04 -35.48 -15.03
C GLY A 18 -53.68 -34.81 -14.88
N GLN A 19 -53.59 -33.54 -14.46
CA GLN A 19 -52.27 -33.02 -14.09
C GLN A 19 -51.87 -33.57 -12.71
N PRO A 20 -50.79 -34.36 -12.60
CA PRO A 20 -50.19 -34.62 -11.31
C PRO A 20 -49.84 -33.25 -10.73
N TRP A 21 -50.30 -33.02 -9.50
CA TRP A 21 -49.88 -31.86 -8.72
C TRP A 21 -48.36 -31.75 -8.85
N PRO A 22 -47.79 -30.60 -9.24
CA PRO A 22 -46.35 -30.43 -9.14
C PRO A 22 -46.07 -30.61 -7.65
N THR A 23 -45.45 -31.75 -7.31
CA THR A 23 -44.89 -31.97 -5.98
C THR A 23 -44.09 -30.73 -5.72
N ALA A 24 -44.56 -29.93 -4.74
CA ALA A 24 -43.91 -28.70 -4.38
C ALA A 24 -42.45 -29.06 -4.08
N LYS A 25 -41.56 -28.81 -5.05
CA LYS A 25 -40.15 -28.68 -4.77
C LYS A 25 -40.14 -27.48 -3.85
N ASN A 26 -40.12 -27.75 -2.56
CA ASN A 26 -39.76 -26.78 -1.55
C ASN A 26 -38.50 -26.14 -2.08
N ALA A 27 -38.62 -24.95 -2.66
CA ALA A 27 -37.50 -24.09 -2.90
C ALA A 27 -36.99 -23.85 -1.49
N THR A 28 -36.01 -24.65 -1.09
CA THR A 28 -35.25 -24.43 0.13
C THR A 28 -34.78 -23.00 -0.04
N ARG A 29 -35.45 -22.09 0.67
CA ARG A 29 -35.12 -20.69 0.68
C ARG A 29 -33.77 -20.68 1.35
N GLU A 30 -32.71 -20.78 0.55
CA GLU A 30 -31.36 -20.55 1.00
C GLU A 30 -31.43 -19.13 1.55
N HIS A 31 -31.55 -19.03 2.88
CA HIS A 31 -31.43 -17.78 3.55
C HIS A 31 -30.07 -17.28 3.11
N GLU A 32 -30.09 -16.19 2.34
CA GLU A 32 -28.92 -15.40 2.03
C GLU A 32 -28.28 -15.10 3.38
N ARG A 33 -27.29 -15.91 3.74
CA ARG A 33 -26.55 -15.75 4.97
C ARG A 33 -25.74 -14.50 4.71
N ILE A 34 -26.26 -13.37 5.18
CA ILE A 34 -25.49 -12.14 5.26
C ILE A 34 -24.33 -12.50 6.17
N GLU A 35 -23.16 -12.73 5.58
CA GLU A 35 -21.94 -12.94 6.34
C GLU A 35 -21.61 -11.59 6.97
N VAL A 36 -22.06 -11.42 8.21
CA VAL A 36 -21.72 -10.26 9.00
C VAL A 36 -20.23 -10.35 9.28
N MET A 37 -19.48 -9.37 8.77
CA MET A 37 -18.06 -9.17 9.07
C MET A 37 -17.84 -9.27 10.58
N ALA A 38 -17.07 -10.26 11.03
CA ALA A 38 -16.71 -10.37 12.43
C ALA A 38 -15.60 -9.37 12.75
N THR A 39 -15.48 -9.05 14.04
CA THR A 39 -14.40 -8.20 14.56
C THR A 39 -13.60 -8.93 15.63
N PRO A 40 -12.78 -9.94 15.26
CA PRO A 40 -11.96 -10.65 16.23
C PRO A 40 -10.94 -9.73 16.88
N VAL A 41 -10.90 -9.75 18.22
CA VAL A 41 -9.90 -9.02 19.02
C VAL A 41 -8.89 -10.00 19.58
N TRP A 42 -7.61 -9.66 19.48
CA TRP A 42 -6.51 -10.46 20.00
C TRP A 42 -6.54 -10.49 21.54
N ILE A 43 -6.78 -11.67 22.10
CA ILE A 43 -6.85 -11.95 23.55
C ILE A 43 -5.84 -13.03 23.97
N SER A 44 -4.86 -13.31 23.11
CA SER A 44 -3.98 -14.47 23.25
C SER A 44 -3.14 -14.46 24.53
N SER A 45 -2.98 -15.65 25.10
CA SER A 45 -2.02 -15.95 26.17
C SER A 45 -0.77 -16.69 25.68
N ASN A 46 -0.84 -17.36 24.53
CA ASN A 46 0.24 -18.21 24.01
C ASN A 46 1.03 -17.56 22.84
N GLY A 47 0.44 -16.60 22.12
CA GLY A 47 1.07 -15.95 20.96
C GLY A 47 0.83 -16.65 19.62
N ASP A 48 -0.12 -17.58 19.55
CA ASP A 48 -0.41 -18.34 18.32
C ASP A 48 -1.65 -17.81 17.60
N TRP A 49 -1.48 -17.30 16.37
CA TRP A 49 -2.57 -16.80 15.54
C TRP A 49 -3.60 -17.90 15.21
N GLY A 50 -3.14 -19.14 14.99
CA GLY A 50 -3.99 -20.26 14.59
C GLY A 50 -4.82 -20.87 15.72
N ASN A 51 -4.62 -20.42 16.97
CA ASN A 51 -5.38 -20.90 18.11
C ASN A 51 -6.69 -20.11 18.25
N THR A 52 -7.83 -20.79 18.21
CA THR A 52 -9.15 -20.16 18.41
C THR A 52 -9.29 -19.45 19.75
N ALA A 53 -8.60 -19.94 20.80
CA ALA A 53 -8.58 -19.30 22.12
C ALA A 53 -7.78 -17.98 22.15
N SER A 54 -7.03 -17.65 21.09
CA SER A 54 -6.34 -16.37 20.96
C SER A 54 -7.27 -15.22 20.53
N TRP A 55 -8.54 -15.50 20.23
CA TRP A 55 -9.48 -14.56 19.62
C TRP A 55 -10.78 -14.44 20.41
N SER A 56 -11.24 -13.20 20.59
CA SER A 56 -12.45 -12.89 21.38
C SER A 56 -13.73 -13.54 20.86
N THR A 57 -13.77 -13.91 19.58
CA THR A 57 -14.90 -14.58 18.93
C THR A 57 -14.87 -16.10 19.13
N GLY A 58 -13.80 -16.66 19.68
CA GLY A 58 -13.60 -18.11 19.76
C GLY A 58 -13.32 -18.78 18.41
N SER A 59 -12.94 -18.00 17.40
CA SER A 59 -12.61 -18.46 16.04
C SER A 59 -11.38 -17.74 15.51
N VAL A 60 -10.56 -18.41 14.70
CA VAL A 60 -9.46 -17.75 13.96
C VAL A 60 -10.06 -16.81 12.91
N PRO A 61 -9.51 -15.60 12.72
CA PRO A 61 -9.96 -14.67 11.69
C PRO A 61 -9.95 -15.29 10.31
N VAL A 62 -10.97 -14.99 9.51
CA VAL A 62 -11.13 -15.43 8.13
C VAL A 62 -11.20 -14.22 7.19
N SER A 63 -11.31 -14.48 5.89
CA SER A 63 -11.43 -13.42 4.89
C SER A 63 -12.62 -12.50 5.19
N SER A 64 -12.43 -11.21 4.86
CA SER A 64 -13.34 -10.10 5.18
C SER A 64 -13.43 -9.67 6.64
N ASP A 65 -12.82 -10.36 7.60
CA ASP A 65 -12.84 -9.91 8.99
C ASP A 65 -12.07 -8.60 9.21
N LEU A 66 -12.48 -7.86 10.24
CA LEU A 66 -11.74 -6.75 10.82
C LEU A 66 -10.97 -7.25 12.05
N VAL A 67 -9.66 -7.42 11.93
CA VAL A 67 -8.82 -7.92 13.03
C VAL A 67 -8.27 -6.76 13.84
N ILE A 68 -8.42 -6.83 15.17
CA ILE A 68 -7.98 -5.76 16.08
C ILE A 68 -6.99 -6.28 17.12
N PHE A 69 -5.82 -5.65 17.15
CA PHE A 69 -4.88 -5.69 18.27
C PHE A 69 -5.08 -4.41 19.09
N ASP A 70 -5.85 -4.49 20.17
CA ASP A 70 -6.22 -3.32 20.97
C ASP A 70 -5.15 -2.90 21.99
N GLY A 71 -4.26 -3.82 22.38
CA GLY A 71 -3.25 -3.62 23.42
C GLY A 71 -3.78 -3.59 24.85
N ILE A 72 -5.10 -3.75 25.03
CA ILE A 72 -5.76 -3.78 26.34
C ILE A 72 -6.11 -5.23 26.68
N SER A 73 -6.73 -5.93 25.74
CA SER A 73 -7.12 -7.32 25.86
C SER A 73 -5.91 -8.26 25.90
N SER A 74 -4.88 -7.96 25.11
CA SER A 74 -3.59 -8.63 25.18
C SER A 74 -2.48 -7.79 24.54
N ASN A 75 -1.27 -7.86 25.12
CA ASN A 75 -0.01 -7.37 24.53
C ASN A 75 0.92 -8.53 24.13
N ARG A 76 0.41 -9.75 24.09
CA ARG A 76 1.19 -10.93 23.74
C ARG A 76 1.58 -10.87 22.27
N SER A 77 2.88 -10.94 21.97
CA SER A 77 3.37 -11.02 20.60
C SER A 77 2.79 -12.21 19.85
N VAL A 78 2.54 -12.05 18.55
CA VAL A 78 2.15 -13.14 17.64
C VAL A 78 3.43 -13.78 17.11
N THR A 79 3.72 -15.00 17.53
CA THR A 79 4.94 -15.74 17.16
C THR A 79 4.65 -17.13 16.58
N GLY A 80 3.40 -17.61 16.67
CA GLY A 80 2.94 -18.88 16.12
C GLY A 80 1.78 -18.70 15.14
N GLY A 81 1.52 -19.71 14.31
CA GLY A 81 0.42 -19.69 13.35
C GLY A 81 0.56 -18.62 12.27
N LEU A 82 1.79 -18.21 11.94
CA LEU A 82 2.05 -17.02 11.13
C LEU A 82 1.73 -17.18 9.64
N ASN A 83 1.56 -18.40 9.14
CA ASN A 83 1.14 -18.62 7.76
C ASN A 83 -0.39 -18.72 7.67
N GLN A 84 -1.01 -17.70 7.08
CA GLN A 84 -2.45 -17.58 6.82
C GLN A 84 -2.71 -17.33 5.33
N THR A 85 -1.90 -17.92 4.43
CA THR A 85 -2.09 -17.82 2.98
C THR A 85 -3.53 -18.17 2.59
N GLY A 86 -4.13 -17.34 1.73
CA GLY A 86 -5.51 -17.49 1.28
C GLY A 86 -6.54 -16.72 2.13
N VAL A 87 -6.14 -16.18 3.28
CA VAL A 87 -6.97 -15.24 4.05
C VAL A 87 -6.71 -13.81 3.59
N ASN A 88 -7.79 -13.11 3.22
CA ASN A 88 -7.76 -11.69 2.83
C ASN A 88 -8.67 -10.88 3.77
N LEU A 89 -8.07 -10.24 4.77
CA LEU A 89 -8.80 -9.46 5.78
C LEU A 89 -9.35 -8.17 5.19
N ALA A 90 -10.52 -7.73 5.66
CA ALA A 90 -10.99 -6.38 5.32
C ALA A 90 -10.06 -5.31 5.91
N GLU A 91 -9.62 -5.50 7.15
CA GLU A 91 -8.65 -4.61 7.79
C GLU A 91 -7.89 -5.30 8.93
N LEU A 92 -6.59 -5.01 9.03
CA LEU A 92 -5.74 -5.32 10.18
C LEU A 92 -5.41 -4.02 10.92
N GLN A 93 -5.98 -3.86 12.11
CA GLN A 93 -5.80 -2.68 12.95
C GLN A 93 -4.96 -3.00 14.19
N ILE A 94 -3.85 -2.28 14.34
CA ILE A 94 -2.97 -2.35 15.51
C ILE A 94 -3.02 -1.02 16.24
N SER A 95 -3.58 -1.04 17.44
CA SER A 95 -3.84 0.14 18.24
C SER A 95 -2.57 0.68 18.92
N PRO A 96 -2.52 1.97 19.28
CA PRO A 96 -1.35 2.56 19.93
C PRO A 96 -0.91 1.90 21.23
N ALA A 97 -1.84 1.28 21.96
CA ALA A 97 -1.55 0.60 23.23
C ALA A 97 -0.90 -0.78 23.03
N TYR A 98 -0.93 -1.34 21.82
CA TYR A 98 -0.36 -2.67 21.56
C TYR A 98 1.16 -2.59 21.45
N THR A 99 1.84 -3.31 22.33
CA THR A 99 3.32 -3.30 22.43
C THR A 99 3.99 -4.58 21.93
N GLY A 100 3.22 -5.65 21.72
CA GLY A 100 3.73 -6.92 21.19
C GLY A 100 4.18 -6.82 19.73
N ASN A 101 5.08 -7.69 19.32
CA ASN A 101 5.43 -7.85 17.91
C ASN A 101 4.39 -8.72 17.20
N ILE A 102 4.26 -8.57 15.89
CA ILE A 102 3.45 -9.45 15.04
C ILE A 102 4.39 -10.05 13.99
N GLY A 103 4.57 -11.37 14.04
CA GLY A 103 5.60 -12.05 13.26
C GLY A 103 7.00 -11.87 13.84
N LEU A 104 7.98 -12.39 13.11
CA LEU A 104 9.39 -12.40 13.48
C LEU A 104 10.25 -12.10 12.24
N THR A 105 11.49 -11.66 12.44
CA THR A 105 12.48 -11.59 11.36
C THR A 105 12.64 -12.96 10.70
N GLY A 106 12.52 -13.03 9.37
CA GLY A 106 12.59 -14.28 8.60
C GLY A 106 11.36 -15.19 8.73
N ASN A 107 10.37 -14.82 9.54
CA ASN A 107 9.08 -15.52 9.65
C ASN A 107 7.96 -14.48 9.87
N PRO A 108 7.60 -13.70 8.83
CA PRO A 108 6.55 -12.70 8.93
C PRO A 108 5.17 -13.35 9.05
N LEU A 109 4.17 -12.57 9.50
CA LEU A 109 2.77 -12.94 9.33
C LEU A 109 2.42 -12.88 7.83
N VAL A 110 2.18 -14.04 7.22
CA VAL A 110 1.76 -14.19 5.83
C VAL A 110 0.24 -14.16 5.79
N ILE A 111 -0.33 -13.00 5.45
CA ILE A 111 -1.77 -12.80 5.36
C ILE A 111 -2.05 -11.59 4.47
N ASP A 112 -3.08 -11.64 3.65
CA ASP A 112 -3.49 -10.49 2.86
C ASP A 112 -4.45 -9.59 3.64
N SER A 113 -4.43 -8.30 3.33
CA SER A 113 -5.38 -7.36 3.90
C SER A 113 -5.60 -6.17 3.00
N LEU A 114 -6.87 -5.83 2.76
CA LEU A 114 -7.22 -4.63 2.01
C LEU A 114 -6.68 -3.37 2.69
N LYS A 115 -6.62 -3.34 4.03
CA LYS A 115 -6.15 -2.19 4.79
C LYS A 115 -5.36 -2.59 6.03
N VAL A 116 -4.18 -2.01 6.19
CA VAL A 116 -3.37 -2.15 7.41
C VAL A 116 -3.22 -0.79 8.08
N LEU A 117 -3.58 -0.71 9.36
CA LEU A 117 -3.35 0.47 10.20
C LEU A 117 -2.49 0.09 11.40
N HIS A 118 -1.21 0.47 11.38
CA HIS A 118 -0.28 0.17 12.46
C HIS A 118 0.09 1.43 13.27
N ARG A 119 -0.31 1.44 14.55
CA ARG A 119 -0.01 2.52 15.50
C ARG A 119 0.69 2.03 16.78
N GLY A 120 0.78 0.72 16.97
CA GLY A 120 1.43 0.10 18.14
C GLY A 120 2.93 0.33 18.17
N SER A 121 3.57 0.06 19.31
CA SER A 121 5.02 0.24 19.48
C SER A 121 5.85 -1.01 19.18
N GLY A 122 5.21 -2.17 19.07
CA GLY A 122 5.87 -3.39 18.59
C GLY A 122 6.10 -3.36 17.07
N THR A 123 6.92 -4.29 16.57
CA THR A 123 7.22 -4.42 15.14
C THR A 123 6.17 -5.28 14.44
N LEU A 124 5.71 -4.83 13.27
CA LEU A 124 4.93 -5.63 12.33
C LEU A 124 5.85 -6.23 11.25
N TYR A 125 6.10 -7.53 11.30
CA TYR A 125 6.69 -8.30 10.21
C TYR A 125 5.55 -8.89 9.37
N TRP A 126 5.32 -8.35 8.18
CA TRP A 126 4.13 -8.67 7.40
C TRP A 126 4.48 -9.00 5.96
N LYS A 127 3.84 -10.05 5.44
CA LYS A 127 3.97 -10.51 4.07
C LYS A 127 2.60 -10.59 3.39
N ALA A 128 2.42 -9.83 2.31
CA ALA A 128 1.22 -9.90 1.48
C ALA A 128 1.53 -10.55 0.13
N GLU A 129 0.69 -11.48 -0.32
CA GLU A 129 0.93 -12.30 -1.51
C GLU A 129 -0.01 -11.95 -2.67
N THR A 130 -1.25 -11.54 -2.38
CA THR A 130 -2.27 -11.31 -3.40
C THR A 130 -2.81 -9.88 -3.42
N ASP A 131 -3.24 -9.36 -2.26
CA ASP A 131 -3.97 -8.11 -2.14
C ASP A 131 -3.49 -7.28 -0.92
N ALA A 132 -2.65 -6.29 -1.19
CA ALA A 132 -2.26 -5.25 -0.22
C ALA A 132 -2.56 -3.88 -0.82
N THR A 133 -3.68 -3.27 -0.41
CA THR A 133 -4.12 -2.05 -1.10
C THR A 133 -3.78 -0.77 -0.37
N ARG A 134 -3.78 -0.73 0.97
CA ARG A 134 -3.57 0.52 1.74
C ARG A 134 -2.94 0.28 3.10
N ILE A 135 -1.72 0.76 3.30
CA ILE A 135 -0.96 0.60 4.53
C ILE A 135 -0.70 1.98 5.13
N ARG A 136 -1.04 2.14 6.41
CA ARG A 136 -0.82 3.38 7.15
C ARG A 136 -0.03 3.08 8.42
N ILE A 137 1.14 3.69 8.54
CA ILE A 137 2.02 3.54 9.69
C ILE A 137 2.11 4.87 10.43
N ASP A 138 1.70 4.86 11.70
CA ASP A 138 1.81 5.97 12.65
C ASP A 138 2.26 5.41 14.00
N SER A 139 3.40 4.73 13.98
CA SER A 139 3.96 4.00 15.10
C SER A 139 4.98 4.85 15.87
N PRO A 140 5.03 4.78 17.21
CA PRO A 140 6.11 5.40 17.97
C PRO A 140 7.46 4.68 17.84
N ASN A 141 7.52 3.49 17.21
CA ASN A 141 8.74 2.71 17.06
C ASN A 141 9.62 3.25 15.92
N LEU A 142 10.68 3.98 16.30
CA LEU A 142 11.66 4.54 15.36
C LEU A 142 12.80 3.58 15.00
N ILE A 143 12.76 2.34 15.51
CA ILE A 143 13.80 1.33 15.25
C ILE A 143 13.35 0.37 14.16
N ALA A 144 12.12 -0.14 14.25
CA ALA A 144 11.52 -1.04 13.26
C ALA A 144 10.01 -1.12 13.50
N ALA A 145 9.25 -0.10 13.07
CA ALA A 145 7.79 -0.14 13.15
C ALA A 145 7.21 -1.24 12.26
N ALA A 146 7.68 -1.35 11.02
CA ALA A 146 7.21 -2.38 10.10
C ALA A 146 8.33 -2.86 9.16
N VAL A 147 8.32 -4.16 8.89
CA VAL A 147 9.08 -4.80 7.81
C VAL A 147 8.06 -5.42 6.87
N LEU A 148 7.94 -4.83 5.69
CA LEU A 148 6.97 -5.18 4.67
C LEU A 148 7.63 -6.06 3.62
N SER A 149 6.95 -7.14 3.24
CA SER A 149 7.43 -8.13 2.30
C SER A 149 6.28 -8.67 1.44
N GLY A 150 6.64 -9.37 0.37
CA GLY A 150 5.71 -10.17 -0.42
C GLY A 150 5.35 -9.59 -1.79
N SER A 151 4.80 -10.47 -2.62
CA SER A 151 4.63 -10.26 -4.06
C SER A 151 3.32 -9.59 -4.46
N SER A 152 2.50 -9.15 -3.50
CA SER A 152 1.27 -8.40 -3.83
C SER A 152 1.61 -7.25 -4.78
N SER A 153 0.67 -6.92 -5.65
CA SER A 153 0.75 -5.67 -6.43
C SER A 153 -0.10 -4.60 -5.75
N GLY A 154 0.13 -3.32 -6.06
CA GLY A 154 -0.83 -2.29 -5.64
C GLY A 154 -0.54 -1.63 -4.29
N TRP A 155 0.67 -1.79 -3.73
CA TRP A 155 1.00 -1.23 -2.43
C TRP A 155 0.83 0.30 -2.42
N ARG A 156 -0.02 0.79 -1.51
CA ARG A 156 -0.13 2.23 -1.21
C ARG A 156 0.23 2.45 0.24
N LEU A 157 1.46 2.89 0.47
CA LEU A 157 2.06 3.07 1.77
C LEU A 157 2.06 4.56 2.16
N ALA A 158 1.51 4.85 3.33
CA ALA A 158 1.62 6.17 3.97
C ALA A 158 2.27 6.03 5.34
N VAL A 159 3.44 6.65 5.51
CA VAL A 159 4.22 6.65 6.75
C VAL A 159 4.17 8.05 7.35
N LYS A 160 3.50 8.15 8.50
CA LYS A 160 3.42 9.37 9.29
C LYS A 160 4.45 9.39 10.43
N LYS A 161 4.74 8.22 11.00
CA LYS A 161 5.74 8.05 12.05
C LYS A 161 6.20 6.59 12.07
N GLY A 162 7.47 6.37 12.40
CA GLY A 162 8.06 5.04 12.57
C GLY A 162 9.08 4.72 11.50
N HIS A 163 9.87 3.68 11.75
CA HIS A 163 10.83 3.15 10.79
C HIS A 163 10.20 1.99 10.01
N VAL A 164 10.09 2.15 8.69
CA VAL A 164 9.50 1.15 7.79
C VAL A 164 10.53 0.70 6.77
N THR A 165 10.70 -0.62 6.66
CA THR A 165 11.49 -1.25 5.60
C THR A 165 10.56 -1.93 4.62
N CYS A 166 10.65 -1.59 3.34
CA CYS A 166 10.09 -2.37 2.24
C CYS A 166 11.22 -3.25 1.69
N ASP A 167 11.14 -4.55 1.93
CA ASP A 167 12.20 -5.46 1.51
C ASP A 167 12.24 -5.66 -0.01
N ASP A 168 13.27 -6.37 -0.48
CA ASP A 168 13.47 -6.70 -1.89
C ASP A 168 12.35 -7.53 -2.54
N THR A 169 11.42 -8.09 -1.77
CA THR A 169 10.30 -8.89 -2.30
C THR A 169 9.04 -8.08 -2.54
N VAL A 170 8.89 -6.91 -1.92
CA VAL A 170 7.78 -5.99 -2.18
C VAL A 170 7.79 -5.62 -3.67
N ASN A 171 6.68 -5.78 -4.38
CA ASN A 171 6.59 -5.49 -5.81
C ASN A 171 5.61 -4.34 -6.11
N ASN A 172 5.92 -3.50 -7.08
CA ASN A 172 5.03 -2.46 -7.62
C ASN A 172 4.39 -1.57 -6.53
N ILE A 173 5.22 -0.75 -5.89
CA ILE A 173 4.76 0.25 -4.93
C ILE A 173 4.03 1.35 -5.70
N ARG A 174 2.70 1.28 -5.74
CA ARG A 174 1.90 2.25 -6.49
C ARG A 174 1.97 3.65 -5.89
N GLU A 175 2.13 3.74 -4.59
CA GLU A 175 2.18 5.02 -3.91
C GLU A 175 2.97 4.90 -2.62
N LEU A 176 3.95 5.79 -2.46
CA LEU A 176 4.72 5.96 -1.23
C LEU A 176 4.59 7.42 -0.75
N ARG A 177 4.00 7.60 0.43
CA ARG A 177 3.84 8.92 1.08
C ARG A 177 4.58 8.96 2.41
N ILE A 178 5.42 9.97 2.61
CA ILE A 178 6.18 10.19 3.85
C ILE A 178 5.83 11.58 4.38
N MET A 179 5.20 11.62 5.56
CA MET A 179 4.36 12.75 5.93
C MET A 179 4.87 13.63 7.08
N ARG A 180 5.78 13.14 7.94
CA ARG A 180 6.30 13.91 9.10
C ARG A 180 7.74 13.56 9.41
N ASP A 181 8.39 14.40 10.22
CA ASP A 181 9.83 14.34 10.53
C ASP A 181 10.29 13.03 11.18
N ASN A 182 9.38 12.32 11.87
CA ASN A 182 9.69 11.05 12.54
C ASN A 182 9.33 9.83 11.68
N ALA A 183 9.09 10.02 10.38
CA ALA A 183 8.95 8.93 9.42
C ALA A 183 10.32 8.62 8.82
N ILE A 184 10.72 7.35 8.90
CA ILE A 184 11.98 6.83 8.36
C ILE A 184 11.60 5.67 7.43
N VAL A 185 11.94 5.75 6.16
CA VAL A 185 11.59 4.72 5.18
C VAL A 185 12.82 4.24 4.43
N PHE A 186 12.99 2.92 4.36
CA PHE A 186 13.96 2.26 3.51
C PHE A 186 13.23 1.43 2.48
N VAL A 187 13.57 1.63 1.21
CA VAL A 187 13.12 0.78 0.10
C VAL A 187 14.34 0.06 -0.43
N GLU A 188 14.40 -1.25 -0.18
CA GLU A 188 15.50 -2.11 -0.61
C GLU A 188 15.46 -2.35 -2.11
N LYS A 189 16.62 -2.61 -2.71
CA LYS A 189 16.74 -2.88 -4.15
C LYS A 189 15.92 -4.10 -4.55
N ASN A 190 15.16 -3.99 -5.63
CA ASN A 190 14.47 -5.11 -6.26
C ASN A 190 14.64 -4.97 -7.77
N GLY A 191 15.31 -5.95 -8.40
CA GLY A 191 15.90 -5.87 -9.74
C GLY A 191 14.94 -5.59 -10.91
N SER A 192 13.64 -5.45 -10.70
CA SER A 192 12.69 -5.04 -11.75
C SER A 192 11.50 -4.20 -11.29
N THR A 193 11.36 -3.89 -10.00
CA THR A 193 10.17 -3.21 -9.51
C THR A 193 10.41 -1.74 -9.21
N GLN A 194 9.41 -0.94 -9.56
CA GLN A 194 9.43 0.51 -9.47
C GLN A 194 8.45 1.02 -8.42
N ILE A 195 8.63 2.28 -8.05
CA ILE A 195 7.65 3.08 -7.32
C ILE A 195 6.91 3.93 -8.35
N ASP A 196 5.58 3.84 -8.40
CA ASP A 196 4.80 4.60 -9.37
C ASP A 196 4.63 6.07 -8.95
N SER A 197 4.47 6.33 -7.65
CA SER A 197 4.31 7.69 -7.14
C SER A 197 4.97 7.85 -5.79
N PHE A 198 5.78 8.89 -5.65
CA PHE A 198 6.50 9.21 -4.43
C PHE A 198 6.20 10.64 -4.00
N VAL A 199 5.77 10.80 -2.75
CA VAL A 199 5.52 12.11 -2.15
C VAL A 199 6.12 12.16 -0.75
N MET A 200 6.98 13.14 -0.51
CA MET A 200 7.64 13.34 0.77
C MET A 200 7.48 14.79 1.21
N THR A 201 6.86 15.01 2.36
CA THR A 201 6.69 16.36 2.94
C THR A 201 7.63 16.62 4.11
N ALA A 202 8.25 15.58 4.66
CA ALA A 202 9.12 15.60 5.83
C ALA A 202 9.75 14.21 6.05
N GLY A 203 10.65 14.09 7.03
CA GLY A 203 11.23 12.81 7.46
C GLY A 203 12.49 12.40 6.71
N PHE A 204 12.75 11.10 6.65
CA PHE A 204 13.87 10.50 5.93
C PHE A 204 13.40 9.37 5.03
N CYS A 205 13.95 9.30 3.82
CA CYS A 205 13.76 8.17 2.92
C CYS A 205 15.08 7.80 2.24
N GLU A 206 15.45 6.53 2.29
CA GLU A 206 16.45 5.94 1.41
C GLU A 206 15.76 5.03 0.40
N ASN A 207 15.97 5.29 -0.89
CA ASN A 207 15.33 4.55 -1.98
C ASN A 207 16.35 3.93 -2.91
N ASN A 208 16.24 2.62 -3.13
CA ASN A 208 17.10 1.84 -4.03
C ASN A 208 16.34 1.31 -5.26
N ARG A 209 15.28 2.01 -5.68
CA ARG A 209 14.44 1.59 -6.82
C ARG A 209 14.09 2.74 -7.73
N GLY A 210 13.85 2.44 -9.00
CA GLY A 210 13.36 3.43 -9.94
C GLY A 210 12.00 4.02 -9.54
N ILE A 211 11.83 5.31 -9.79
CA ILE A 211 10.53 6.00 -9.69
C ILE A 211 10.11 6.33 -11.12
N THR A 212 9.71 5.29 -11.83
CA THR A 212 9.47 5.29 -13.27
C THR A 212 8.03 4.93 -13.59
N GLY A 213 7.56 5.47 -14.70
CA GLY A 213 6.28 5.17 -15.30
C GLY A 213 6.34 3.99 -16.24
N ASP A 214 5.96 2.79 -15.80
CA ASP A 214 5.61 1.74 -16.76
C ASP A 214 4.55 0.74 -16.26
N ASP A 215 3.28 1.12 -16.41
CA ASP A 215 2.15 0.18 -16.51
C ASP A 215 1.28 0.50 -17.75
N GLY A 216 1.79 1.34 -18.66
CA GLY A 216 1.05 1.78 -19.84
C GLY A 216 -0.17 2.67 -19.57
N THR A 217 -0.39 3.16 -18.35
CA THR A 217 -1.59 3.96 -18.02
C THR A 217 -1.46 5.47 -18.26
N GLY A 218 -0.27 5.98 -18.61
CA GLY A 218 -0.05 7.40 -18.93
C GLY A 218 -0.23 8.35 -17.74
N VAL A 219 -0.21 7.85 -16.51
CA VAL A 219 -0.25 8.69 -15.30
C VAL A 219 1.14 9.25 -15.03
N ASN A 220 1.25 10.56 -14.83
CA ASN A 220 2.51 11.25 -14.49
C ASN A 220 3.08 10.71 -13.17
N ARG A 221 4.07 9.85 -13.30
CA ARG A 221 4.81 9.24 -12.20
C ARG A 221 5.92 10.20 -11.81
N GLN A 222 5.87 10.67 -10.58
CA GLN A 222 6.71 11.76 -10.10
C GLN A 222 7.16 11.49 -8.68
N ALA A 223 8.39 11.88 -8.40
CA ALA A 223 8.90 12.08 -7.06
C ALA A 223 8.69 13.54 -6.69
N VAL A 224 7.88 13.81 -5.67
CA VAL A 224 7.68 15.16 -5.12
C VAL A 224 8.27 15.22 -3.73
N VAL A 225 9.30 16.03 -3.55
CA VAL A 225 9.95 16.29 -2.27
C VAL A 225 9.65 17.73 -1.88
N SER A 226 8.96 17.93 -0.77
CA SER A 226 8.61 19.25 -0.22
C SER A 226 9.22 19.49 1.16
N GLY A 227 9.96 18.52 1.70
CA GLY A 227 10.63 18.60 3.00
C GLY A 227 11.35 17.30 3.37
N GLY A 228 12.19 17.36 4.42
CA GLY A 228 12.99 16.23 4.91
C GLY A 228 14.22 15.93 4.05
N LEU A 229 14.74 14.70 4.15
CA LEU A 229 15.90 14.20 3.41
C LEU A 229 15.54 12.95 2.59
N PHE A 230 15.58 13.09 1.26
CA PHE A 230 15.41 12.00 0.31
C PHE A 230 16.77 11.59 -0.27
N VAL A 231 17.19 10.36 -0.02
CA VAL A 231 18.42 9.77 -0.57
C VAL A 231 18.04 8.74 -1.63
N HIS A 232 18.35 9.04 -2.89
CA HIS A 232 18.04 8.16 -4.01
C HIS A 232 19.29 7.46 -4.50
N GLN A 233 19.43 6.17 -4.17
CA GLN A 233 20.64 5.38 -4.37
C GLN A 233 20.71 4.73 -5.75
N GLU A 234 19.58 4.26 -6.29
CA GLU A 234 19.54 3.46 -7.51
C GLU A 234 18.21 3.59 -8.28
N GLY A 235 18.25 3.25 -9.57
CA GLY A 235 17.10 3.28 -10.47
C GLY A 235 16.85 4.66 -11.09
N ALA A 236 16.26 4.67 -12.29
CA ALA A 236 15.91 5.90 -12.98
C ALA A 236 14.75 6.62 -12.26
N VAL A 237 14.63 7.94 -12.47
CA VAL A 237 13.46 8.72 -12.04
C VAL A 237 13.03 9.59 -13.21
N ASP A 238 11.78 9.46 -13.64
CA ASP A 238 11.30 10.20 -14.82
C ASP A 238 11.13 11.68 -14.52
N PHE A 239 10.51 12.01 -13.39
CA PHE A 239 10.24 13.39 -12.97
C PHE A 239 10.49 13.57 -11.47
N LEU A 240 11.42 14.45 -11.13
CA LEU A 240 11.72 14.86 -9.77
C LEU A 240 11.34 16.33 -9.56
N ARG A 241 10.45 16.60 -8.61
CA ARG A 241 10.05 17.95 -8.19
C ARG A 241 10.51 18.19 -6.77
N ILE A 242 11.35 19.19 -6.59
CA ILE A 242 11.90 19.59 -5.29
C ILE A 242 11.31 20.96 -4.96
N LEU A 243 10.33 20.95 -4.08
CA LEU A 243 9.58 22.11 -3.59
C LEU A 243 9.95 22.43 -2.14
N GLY A 244 11.11 21.93 -1.67
CA GLY A 244 11.62 22.03 -0.32
C GLY A 244 12.43 20.79 0.08
N GLY A 245 13.08 20.84 1.24
CA GLY A 245 13.90 19.73 1.75
C GLY A 245 15.21 19.54 0.99
N ASN A 246 15.81 18.36 1.18
CA ASN A 246 17.08 17.98 0.58
C ASN A 246 16.93 16.67 -0.20
N VAL A 247 17.44 16.64 -1.42
CA VAL A 247 17.58 15.43 -2.22
C VAL A 247 19.06 15.14 -2.45
N GLU A 248 19.50 13.96 -2.05
CA GLU A 248 20.81 13.41 -2.41
C GLU A 248 20.64 12.43 -3.57
N TRP A 249 21.13 12.79 -4.74
CA TRP A 249 21.04 11.96 -5.94
C TRP A 249 22.29 11.10 -6.10
N ASN A 250 22.20 9.86 -5.63
CA ASN A 250 23.30 8.89 -5.61
C ASN A 250 23.24 7.86 -6.75
N ALA A 251 22.11 7.73 -7.43
CA ALA A 251 21.97 6.87 -8.62
C ALA A 251 22.90 7.27 -9.77
N SER A 252 23.28 6.28 -10.58
CA SER A 252 24.04 6.42 -11.83
C SER A 252 23.13 6.49 -13.06
N GLU A 253 21.88 6.09 -12.86
CA GLU A 253 20.81 6.01 -13.83
C GLU A 253 20.28 7.40 -14.19
N LEU A 254 19.51 7.44 -15.27
CA LEU A 254 18.96 8.68 -15.81
C LEU A 254 17.96 9.32 -14.84
N LEU A 255 18.17 10.60 -14.56
CA LEU A 255 17.14 11.51 -14.08
C LEU A 255 16.52 12.21 -15.29
N GLY A 256 15.27 11.89 -15.62
CA GLY A 256 14.60 12.43 -16.80
C GLY A 256 14.50 13.95 -16.75
N SER A 257 13.66 14.47 -15.87
CA SER A 257 13.53 15.91 -15.63
C SER A 257 13.57 16.21 -14.14
N ALA A 258 14.28 17.29 -13.78
CA ALA A 258 14.41 17.79 -12.42
C ALA A 258 13.95 19.24 -12.35
N LEU A 259 12.89 19.50 -11.59
CA LEU A 259 12.41 20.84 -11.26
C LEU A 259 12.78 21.15 -9.82
N VAL A 260 13.69 22.09 -9.62
CA VAL A 260 14.12 22.53 -8.29
C VAL A 260 13.50 23.90 -8.02
N GLY A 261 12.32 23.87 -7.41
CA GLY A 261 11.53 25.04 -7.03
C GLY A 261 12.07 25.74 -5.79
N SER A 262 12.47 24.96 -4.79
CA SER A 262 13.15 25.41 -3.57
C SER A 262 13.82 24.23 -2.87
N GLY A 263 14.76 24.48 -1.97
CA GLY A 263 15.48 23.40 -1.26
C GLY A 263 16.76 22.99 -1.99
N VAL A 264 17.23 21.77 -1.77
CA VAL A 264 18.55 21.32 -2.23
C VAL A 264 18.46 20.09 -3.13
N LEU A 265 19.13 20.14 -4.27
CA LEU A 265 19.52 18.97 -5.06
C LEU A 265 21.05 18.80 -5.01
N ASP A 266 21.52 17.75 -4.33
CA ASP A 266 22.95 17.45 -4.16
C ASP A 266 23.34 16.20 -4.94
N LEU A 267 24.17 16.39 -5.98
CA LEU A 267 24.73 15.31 -6.81
C LEU A 267 26.18 14.97 -6.45
N THR A 268 26.70 15.53 -5.34
CA THR A 268 28.12 15.46 -4.97
C THR A 268 28.47 14.34 -4.01
N LYS A 269 27.47 13.68 -3.41
CA LYS A 269 27.65 12.69 -2.35
C LYS A 269 28.30 11.39 -2.81
N THR A 270 28.26 11.07 -4.11
CA THR A 270 28.86 9.86 -4.68
C THR A 270 29.73 10.19 -5.89
N GLY A 271 30.73 9.35 -6.17
CA GLY A 271 31.57 9.44 -7.38
C GLY A 271 30.96 8.76 -8.61
N ASN A 272 29.62 8.65 -8.66
CA ASN A 272 28.91 8.06 -9.78
C ASN A 272 28.74 9.12 -10.89
N ALA A 273 28.89 8.71 -12.14
CA ALA A 273 28.50 9.56 -13.26
C ALA A 273 26.98 9.80 -13.22
N LYS A 274 26.56 11.06 -13.39
CA LYS A 274 25.16 11.46 -13.30
C LYS A 274 24.68 11.98 -14.63
N GLN A 275 23.47 11.60 -15.03
CA GLN A 275 22.83 12.09 -16.24
C GLN A 275 21.47 12.70 -15.92
N ILE A 276 21.25 13.93 -16.35
CA ILE A 276 19.98 14.65 -16.25
C ILE A 276 19.59 15.12 -17.66
N ASN A 277 18.42 14.78 -18.19
CA ASN A 277 18.04 15.32 -19.51
C ASN A 277 17.66 16.80 -19.43
N GLU A 278 16.90 17.17 -18.40
CA GLU A 278 16.39 18.53 -18.21
C GLU A 278 16.47 18.94 -16.74
N LEU A 279 17.04 20.13 -16.48
CA LEU A 279 17.16 20.72 -15.16
C LEU A 279 16.60 22.14 -15.17
N GLU A 280 15.53 22.35 -14.41
CA GLU A 280 14.92 23.66 -14.16
C GLU A 280 15.21 24.12 -12.74
N ILE A 281 15.75 25.33 -12.58
CA ILE A 281 16.18 25.88 -11.28
C ILE A 281 15.45 27.21 -11.06
N PHE A 282 14.75 27.33 -9.94
CA PHE A 282 13.98 28.52 -9.57
C PHE A 282 14.63 29.28 -8.39
N PRO A 283 14.26 30.56 -8.14
CA PRO A 283 14.70 31.29 -6.96
C PRO A 283 14.45 30.53 -5.64
N GLY A 284 15.48 30.42 -4.80
CA GLY A 284 15.42 29.69 -3.52
C GLY A 284 15.83 28.21 -3.61
N ALA A 285 16.26 27.75 -4.78
CA ALA A 285 16.88 26.44 -4.97
C ALA A 285 18.41 26.50 -4.92
N ASP A 286 19.00 25.48 -4.29
CA ASP A 286 20.43 25.19 -4.32
C ASP A 286 20.67 23.89 -5.08
N VAL A 287 21.55 23.92 -6.08
CA VAL A 287 21.93 22.74 -6.86
C VAL A 287 23.44 22.57 -6.84
N PHE A 288 23.90 21.40 -6.39
CA PHE A 288 25.31 21.06 -6.31
C PHE A 288 25.67 20.00 -7.36
N LEU A 289 26.40 20.41 -8.39
CA LEU A 289 26.86 19.56 -9.49
C LEU A 289 28.30 19.08 -9.27
N THR A 290 28.66 17.96 -9.88
CA THR A 290 30.05 17.48 -9.96
C THR A 290 30.58 17.57 -11.39
N THR A 291 31.89 17.42 -11.57
CA THR A 291 32.50 17.27 -12.91
C THR A 291 32.04 16.00 -13.65
N GLN A 292 31.41 15.06 -12.95
CA GLN A 292 30.85 13.83 -13.50
C GLN A 292 29.34 13.95 -13.78
N THR A 293 28.77 15.14 -13.59
CA THR A 293 27.36 15.40 -13.89
C THR A 293 27.21 15.94 -15.32
N ALA A 294 26.46 15.22 -16.15
CA ALA A 294 26.08 15.66 -17.48
C ALA A 294 24.60 16.11 -17.46
N VAL A 295 24.35 17.36 -17.86
CA VAL A 295 23.01 17.93 -17.98
C VAL A 295 22.74 18.26 -19.44
N GLY A 296 21.66 17.72 -20.00
CA GLY A 296 21.29 17.93 -21.40
C GLY A 296 20.84 19.37 -21.67
N ASN A 297 19.84 19.82 -20.93
CA ASN A 297 19.32 21.20 -20.97
C ASN A 297 19.22 21.76 -19.55
N THR A 298 19.62 23.02 -19.38
CA THR A 298 19.50 23.75 -18.12
C THR A 298 18.72 25.03 -18.33
N PHE A 299 17.69 25.25 -17.52
CA PHE A 299 16.92 26.48 -17.44
C PHE A 299 17.06 27.04 -16.03
N ASP A 300 17.79 28.14 -15.86
CA ASP A 300 18.05 28.76 -14.56
C ASP A 300 17.34 30.10 -14.45
N TYR A 301 16.22 30.12 -13.73
CA TYR A 301 15.36 31.28 -13.57
C TYR A 301 15.74 32.13 -12.34
N ARG A 302 16.85 31.85 -11.66
CA ARG A 302 17.26 32.58 -10.45
C ARG A 302 17.60 34.05 -10.72
N GLU A 303 17.95 34.40 -11.95
CA GLU A 303 18.24 35.78 -12.36
C GLU A 303 17.04 36.48 -13.05
N ASP A 304 16.05 35.70 -13.54
CA ASP A 304 14.96 36.21 -14.38
C ASP A 304 13.74 36.71 -13.59
N ILE A 305 13.60 36.30 -12.32
CA ILE A 305 12.46 36.63 -11.47
C ILE A 305 12.95 37.55 -10.34
N PRO A 306 12.60 38.85 -10.36
CA PRO A 306 13.02 39.81 -9.33
C PRO A 306 12.40 39.57 -7.95
#